data_AF-A0A938FWE4-F1
#
_entry.id   AF-A0A938FWE4-F1
#
_cell.length_a   1.000
_cell.length_b   1.000
_cell.length_c   1.000
_cell.angle_alpha   90.00
_cell.angle_beta   90.00
_cell.angle_gamma   90.00
#
_symmetry.space_group_name_H-M   'P 1'
#
loop_
_entity.id
_entity.type
_entity.pdbx_description
1 polymer ?
#
loop_
_entity_poly.entity_id
_entity_poly.type
_entity_poly.pdbx_seq_one_letter_code
_entity_poly.pdbx_strand_id
1 'polypeptide(L)' 'MTSDCTALENLQTEIVACCRCPRLREHCAGIARLKRRAYRDQDYWGRPLPSFGDPAARLLILGLAP' A
#
# COMPACT_ATOMS: atom_id res chain seq x y z
N MET A 1 -10.29 3.09 25.01
CA MET A 1 -9.99 2.16 23.90
C MET A 1 -9.56 2.93 22.65
N THR A 2 -8.54 3.79 22.76
CA THR A 2 -8.07 4.66 21.66
C THR A 2 -6.61 4.38 21.27
N SER A 3 -5.87 3.61 22.06
CA SER A 3 -4.44 3.34 21.85
C SER A 3 -4.13 2.46 20.63
N ASP A 4 -5.04 1.57 20.23
CA ASP A 4 -4.80 0.63 19.12
C ASP A 4 -4.91 1.27 17.74
N CYS A 5 -5.72 2.33 17.60
CA CYS A 5 -5.88 3.05 16.32
C CYS A 5 -4.58 3.78 15.93
N THR A 6 -3.94 4.43 16.90
CA THR A 6 -2.65 5.12 16.70
C THR A 6 -1.53 4.15 16.33
N ALA A 7 -1.50 2.95 16.91
CA ALA A 7 -0.51 1.95 16.56
C ALA A 7 -0.65 1.48 15.09
N LEU A 8 -1.88 1.25 14.63
CA LEU A 8 -2.16 0.86 13.26
C LEU A 8 -1.81 1.99 12.27
N GLU A 9 -2.15 3.23 12.59
CA GLU A 9 -1.81 4.41 11.79
C GLU A 9 -0.29 4.58 11.60
N ASN A 10 0.48 4.40 12.68
CA ASN A 10 1.94 4.43 12.63
C ASN A 10 2.48 3.33 11.72
N LEU A 11 1.99 2.10 11.88
CA LEU A 11 2.40 0.98 11.03
C LEU A 11 2.09 1.24 9.55
N GLN A 12 0.93 1.81 9.22
CA GLN A 12 0.61 2.15 7.83
C GLN A 12 1.56 3.20 7.26
N THR A 13 1.97 4.18 8.07
CA THR A 13 2.95 5.19 7.68
C THR A 13 4.32 4.56 7.39
N GLU A 14 4.78 3.65 8.25
CA GLU A 14 6.01 2.88 8.05
C GLU A 14 5.96 2.00 6.79
N ILE A 15 4.82 1.33 6.54
CA ILE A 15 4.61 0.51 5.35
C ILE A 15 4.75 1.37 4.09
N VAL A 16 4.07 2.52 4.02
CA VAL A 16 4.11 3.41 2.85
C VAL A 16 5.52 3.94 2.58
N ALA A 17 6.33 4.14 3.62
CA ALA A 17 7.72 4.58 3.51
C ALA A 17 8.72 3.45 3.20
N CYS A 18 8.30 2.18 3.23
CA CYS A 18 9.21 1.04 3.14
C CYS A 18 9.88 0.92 1.76
N CYS A 19 11.21 0.81 1.78
CA CYS A 19 12.04 0.62 0.60
C CYS A 19 12.96 -0.61 0.68
N ARG A 20 12.65 -1.57 1.57
CA ARG A 20 13.52 -2.73 1.86
C ARG A 20 13.69 -3.71 0.69
N CYS A 21 12.83 -3.67 -0.32
CA CYS A 21 12.86 -4.58 -1.47
C CYS A 21 13.13 -3.81 -2.78
N PRO A 22 14.40 -3.58 -3.17
CA PRO A 22 14.75 -2.74 -4.31
C PRO A 22 14.05 -3.15 -5.61
N ARG A 23 14.09 -4.45 -5.93
CA ARG A 23 13.41 -5.02 -7.11
C ARG A 23 11.93 -4.69 -7.19
N LEU A 24 11.22 -4.70 -6.05
CA LEU A 24 9.78 -4.39 -6.01
C LEU A 24 9.54 -2.89 -6.11
N ARG A 25 10.37 -2.06 -5.47
CA ARG A 25 10.24 -0.60 -5.56
C ARG A 25 10.49 -0.10 -6.99
N GLU A 26 11.49 -0.64 -7.67
CA GLU A 26 11.75 -0.37 -9.08
C GLU A 26 10.58 -0.79 -9.97
N HIS A 27 10.04 -1.98 -9.75
CA HIS A 27 8.87 -2.47 -10.49
C HIS A 27 7.66 -1.54 -10.32
N CYS A 28 7.29 -1.21 -9.08
CA CYS A 28 6.15 -0.32 -8.80
C CYS A 28 6.34 1.08 -9.41
N ALA A 29 7.54 1.64 -9.31
CA ALA A 29 7.87 2.93 -9.93
C ALA A 29 7.76 2.87 -11.47
N GLY A 30 8.24 1.77 -12.08
CA GLY A 30 8.11 1.52 -13.50
C GLY A 30 6.66 1.46 -13.97
N ILE A 31 5.81 0.73 -13.24
CA ILE A 31 4.36 0.65 -13.54
C ILE A 31 3.68 2.01 -13.40
N ALA A 32 3.99 2.78 -12.35
CA ALA A 32 3.41 4.11 -12.13
C ALA A 32 3.82 5.13 -13.21
N ARG A 33 5.01 4.98 -13.80
CA ARG A 33 5.51 5.82 -14.90
C ARG A 33 4.91 5.41 -16.25
N LEU A 34 4.97 4.12 -16.57
CA LEU A 34 4.51 3.61 -17.87
C LEU A 34 3.00 3.71 -17.99
N LYS A 35 2.29 3.31 -16.92
CA LYS A 35 0.83 3.19 -16.81
C LYS A 35 0.23 2.26 -17.86
N ARG A 36 -0.89 1.60 -17.55
CA ARG A 36 -1.62 0.85 -18.57
C ARG A 36 -2.24 1.86 -19.54
N ARG A 37 -2.28 1.56 -20.85
CA ARG A 37 -2.85 2.48 -21.87
C ARG A 37 -4.24 3.01 -21.50
N ALA A 38 -5.08 2.15 -20.91
CA ALA A 38 -6.43 2.51 -20.47
C ALA A 38 -6.48 3.53 -19.31
N TYR A 39 -5.39 3.69 -18.57
CA TYR A 39 -5.30 4.53 -17.36
C TYR A 39 -4.14 5.54 -17.46
N ARG A 40 -3.69 5.82 -18.68
CA ARG A 40 -2.50 6.66 -18.92
C ARG A 40 -2.62 8.07 -18.32
N ASP A 41 -3.83 8.59 -18.27
CA ASP A 41 -4.15 9.94 -17.79
C ASP A 41 -4.55 9.96 -16.31
N GLN A 42 -4.47 8.82 -15.60
CA GLN A 42 -4.78 8.73 -14.18
C GLN A 42 -3.54 8.79 -13.32
N ASP A 43 -3.67 9.29 -12.09
CA ASP A 43 -2.62 9.23 -11.10
C ASP A 43 -2.50 7.82 -10.52
N TYR A 44 -1.26 7.33 -10.45
CA TYR A 44 -0.94 6.00 -9.95
C TYR A 44 -0.23 6.09 -8.60
N TRP A 45 -0.65 5.25 -7.64
CA TRP A 45 -0.09 5.24 -6.29
C TRP A 45 1.41 4.93 -6.25
N GLY A 46 1.86 3.86 -6.94
CA GLY A 46 3.27 3.49 -7.10
C GLY A 46 4.06 3.19 -5.80
N ARG A 47 3.40 3.18 -4.64
CA ARG A 47 3.99 2.99 -3.31
C ARG A 47 3.50 1.69 -2.67
N PRO A 48 4.14 1.20 -1.59
CA PRO A 48 3.60 0.09 -0.82
C PRO A 48 2.16 0.38 -0.40
N LEU A 49 1.33 -0.65 -0.41
CA LEU A 49 -0.11 -0.51 -0.16
C LEU A 49 -0.37 -0.68 1.35
N PRO A 50 -0.95 0.32 2.02
CA PRO A 50 -1.45 0.11 3.38
C PRO A 50 -2.64 -0.86 3.36
N SER A 51 -2.93 -1.45 4.52
CA SER A 51 -4.16 -2.22 4.71
C SER A 51 -5.39 -1.32 4.56
N PHE A 52 -6.55 -1.93 4.34
CA PHE A 52 -7.83 -1.23 4.30
C PHE A 52 -8.88 -2.06 5.05
N GLY A 53 -9.77 -1.38 5.76
CA GLY A 53 -10.89 -2.00 6.45
C GLY A 53 -11.15 -1.38 7.82
N ASP A 54 -12.05 -2.02 8.56
CA ASP A 54 -12.36 -1.67 9.93
C ASP A 54 -11.24 -2.17 10.88
N PRO A 55 -10.57 -1.30 11.66
CA PRO A 55 -9.60 -1.73 12.68
C PRO A 55 -10.18 -2.69 13.73
N ALA A 56 -11.51 -2.69 13.91
CA ALA A 56 -12.24 -3.60 14.79
C ALA A 56 -12.88 -4.80 14.04
N ALA A 57 -12.49 -5.04 12.78
CA ALA A 57 -12.99 -6.15 11.99
C ALA A 57 -12.75 -7.50 12.68
N ARG A 58 -13.72 -8.40 12.57
CA ARG A 58 -13.64 -9.78 13.11
C ARG A 58 -13.15 -10.81 12.09
N LEU A 59 -12.96 -10.39 10.84
CA LEU A 59 -12.52 -11.22 9.73
C LEU A 59 -11.40 -10.51 8.97
N LEU A 60 -10.33 -11.25 8.67
CA LEU A 60 -9.20 -10.77 7.88
C LEU A 60 -9.13 -11.56 6.57
N ILE A 61 -9.09 -10.84 5.44
CA ILE A 61 -8.85 -11.41 4.11
C ILE A 61 -7.41 -11.10 3.72
N LEU A 62 -6.63 -12.13 3.44
CA LEU A 62 -5.21 -12.01 3.07
C LEU A 62 -5.02 -12.31 1.59
N GLY A 63 -4.55 -11.32 0.84
CA GLY A 63 -4.14 -11.46 -0.55
C GLY A 63 -2.65 -11.79 -0.69
N LEU A 64 -2.22 -12.12 -1.92
CA LEU A 64 -0.82 -12.44 -2.22
C LEU A 64 0.03 -11.19 -2.52
N ALA A 65 -0.39 -10.39 -3.50
CA ALA A 65 0.30 -9.18 -3.95
C ALA A 65 -0.64 -8.29 -4.78
N PRO A 66 -0.42 -6.96 -4.82
CA PRO A 66 -1.13 -6.02 -5.70
C PRO A 66 -0.67 -6.09 -7.17
#